data_AF-A0A377Z5W9-F1
#
_entry.id   AF-A0A377Z5W9-F1
#
_cell.length_a   1.000
_cell.length_b   1.000
_cell.length_c   1.000
_cell.angle_alpha   90.00
_cell.angle_beta   90.00
_cell.angle_gamma   90.00
#
_symmetry.space_group_name_H-M   'P 1'
#
loop_
_entity.id
_entity.type
_entity.pdbx_description
1 polymer ?
#
loop_
_entity_poly.entity_id
_entity_poly.type
_entity_poly.pdbx_seq_one_letter_code
_entity_poly.pdbx_strand_id
1 'polypeptide(L)'
;MLGVLVEPILLLGLWVAAQVAGSTHISAITDTLYHWPAARSIPLILALCACAFATFIEMGKLPFDLAEAEQELQEGPLSEYSGSGFGILKWGISLKQLVVLQMFVGVFFPWGQMTSFSVGGLLLALVVAIVKLVVGVLIIALFENSMARLRFCATSRVTWAGLVSPF
;
A
#
# COMPACT_ATOMS: atom_id res chain seq x y z
N MET A 1 -15.05 5.02 -5.84
CA MET A 1 -14.42 6.06 -6.70
C MET A 1 -12.95 6.32 -6.34
N LEU A 2 -12.55 6.34 -5.07
CA LEU A 2 -11.13 6.56 -4.70
C LEU A 2 -10.16 5.49 -5.24
N GLY A 3 -10.50 4.20 -5.21
CA GLY A 3 -9.60 3.13 -5.71
C GLY A 3 -9.15 3.29 -7.18
N VAL A 4 -10.03 3.80 -8.04
CA VAL A 4 -9.70 4.09 -9.46
C VAL A 4 -8.60 5.14 -9.60
N LEU A 5 -8.49 6.07 -8.65
CA LEU A 5 -7.45 7.09 -8.63
C LEU A 5 -6.16 6.61 -7.96
N VAL A 6 -6.20 5.55 -7.15
CA VAL A 6 -5.02 5.09 -6.41
C VAL A 6 -4.15 4.14 -7.22
N GLU A 7 -4.77 3.25 -8.00
CA GLU A 7 -4.05 2.36 -8.93
C GLU A 7 -3.02 3.11 -9.80
N PRO A 8 -3.35 4.23 -10.49
CA PRO A 8 -2.36 4.95 -11.28
C PRO A 8 -1.24 5.58 -10.44
N ILE A 9 -1.50 6.02 -9.20
CA ILE A 9 -0.46 6.57 -8.31
C ILE A 9 0.55 5.49 -7.96
N LEU A 10 0.06 4.29 -7.62
CA LEU A 10 0.91 3.17 -7.29
C LEU A 10 1.76 2.74 -8.49
N LEU A 11 1.16 2.67 -9.68
CA LEU A 11 1.87 2.35 -10.93
C LEU A 11 2.93 3.40 -11.26
N LEU A 12 2.64 4.69 -11.08
CA LEU A 12 3.61 5.76 -11.31
C LEU A 12 4.78 5.72 -10.33
N GLY A 13 4.54 5.44 -9.05
CA GLY A 13 5.61 5.29 -8.06
C GLY A 13 6.52 4.09 -8.37
N LEU A 14 5.93 2.94 -8.74
CA LEU A 14 6.70 1.78 -9.19
C LEU A 14 7.44 2.05 -10.51
N TRP A 15 6.86 2.83 -11.42
CA TRP A 15 7.49 3.22 -12.66
C TRP A 15 8.75 4.07 -12.43
N VAL A 16 8.68 5.03 -11.49
CA VAL A 16 9.86 5.82 -11.11
C VAL A 16 10.95 4.91 -10.53
N ALA A 17 10.60 3.94 -9.69
CA ALA A 17 11.55 2.96 -9.18
C ALA A 17 12.17 2.11 -10.31
N ALA A 18 11.37 1.69 -11.29
CA ALA A 18 11.83 0.97 -12.47
C ALA A 18 12.80 1.80 -13.34
N GLN A 19 12.53 3.10 -13.51
CA GLN A 19 13.41 4.02 -14.25
C GLN A 19 14.75 4.27 -13.54
N VAL A 20 14.74 4.28 -12.20
CA VAL A 20 15.97 4.37 -11.41
C VAL A 20 16.80 3.09 -11.54
N ALA A 21 16.14 1.93 -11.55
CA ALA A 21 16.79 0.63 -11.72
C ALA A 21 17.19 0.32 -13.17
N GLY A 22 16.58 1.00 -14.16
CA GLY A 22 16.75 0.70 -15.58
C GLY A 22 16.11 -0.63 -16.00
N SER A 23 15.19 -1.17 -15.20
CA SER A 23 14.58 -2.48 -15.42
C SER A 23 13.19 -2.56 -14.81
N THR A 24 12.32 -3.37 -15.40
CA THR A 24 10.99 -3.72 -14.86
C THR A 24 11.01 -5.01 -14.04
N HIS A 25 12.16 -5.69 -13.93
CA HIS A 25 12.30 -6.86 -13.09
C HIS A 25 12.36 -6.44 -11.61
N ILE A 26 11.43 -6.97 -10.81
CA ILE A 26 11.33 -6.68 -9.37
C ILE A 26 12.68 -6.92 -8.67
N SER A 27 13.36 -8.02 -8.98
CA SER A 27 14.67 -8.34 -8.39
C SER A 27 15.74 -7.28 -8.68
N ALA A 28 15.76 -6.73 -9.89
CA ALA A 28 16.70 -5.67 -10.26
C ALA A 28 16.36 -4.36 -9.53
N ILE A 29 15.07 -4.02 -9.43
CA ILE A 29 14.61 -2.85 -8.66
C ILE A 29 15.01 -2.97 -7.19
N THR A 30 14.74 -4.13 -6.56
CA THR A 30 15.10 -4.37 -5.15
C THR A 30 16.61 -4.33 -4.91
N ASP A 31 17.41 -4.82 -5.85
CA ASP A 31 18.87 -4.80 -5.74
C ASP A 31 19.44 -3.37 -5.83
N THR A 32 18.87 -2.54 -6.72
CA THR A 32 19.24 -1.12 -6.79
C THR A 32 18.82 -0.35 -5.54
N LEU A 33 17.66 -0.65 -4.96
CA LEU A 33 17.21 -0.03 -3.71
C LEU A 33 18.02 -0.49 -2.50
N TYR A 34 18.50 -1.74 -2.50
CA TYR A 34 19.34 -2.27 -1.44
C TYR A 34 20.65 -1.47 -1.29
N HIS A 35 21.26 -1.06 -2.42
CA HIS A 35 22.49 -0.28 -2.44
C HIS A 35 22.27 1.25 -2.40
N TRP A 36 21.02 1.70 -2.36
CA TRP A 36 20.56 3.10 -2.34
C TRP A 36 21.41 4.11 -3.16
N PRO A 37 21.03 4.42 -4.41
CA PRO A 37 21.77 5.37 -5.24
C PRO A 37 21.59 6.82 -4.75
N ALA A 38 22.61 7.37 -4.07
CA ALA A 38 22.56 8.73 -3.52
C ALA A 38 22.23 9.81 -4.56
N ALA A 39 22.72 9.67 -5.80
CA ALA A 39 22.47 10.61 -6.91
C ALA A 39 21.01 10.63 -7.39
N ARG A 40 20.23 9.58 -7.14
CA ARG A 40 18.81 9.46 -7.52
C ARG A 40 17.91 9.31 -6.29
N SER A 41 18.35 9.83 -5.15
CA SER A 41 17.61 9.77 -3.88
C SER A 41 16.29 10.55 -3.93
N ILE A 42 16.27 11.74 -4.53
CA ILE A 42 15.07 12.58 -4.63
C ILE A 42 13.90 11.84 -5.33
N PRO A 43 14.06 11.30 -6.56
CA PRO A 43 12.97 10.58 -7.21
C PRO A 43 12.57 9.31 -6.45
N LEU A 44 13.50 8.63 -5.80
CA LEU A 44 13.20 7.44 -4.97
C LEU A 44 12.36 7.79 -3.74
N ILE A 45 12.68 8.89 -3.05
CA ILE A 45 11.90 9.34 -1.88
C ILE A 45 10.50 9.76 -2.31
N LEU A 46 10.37 10.49 -3.42
CA LEU A 46 9.06 10.86 -3.97
C LEU A 46 8.24 9.62 -4.37
N ALA A 47 8.87 8.65 -5.03
CA ALA A 47 8.23 7.38 -5.38
C ALA A 47 7.79 6.59 -4.13
N LEU A 48 8.64 6.54 -3.10
CA LEU A 48 8.34 5.91 -1.83
C LEU A 48 7.13 6.58 -1.16
N CYS A 49 7.12 7.91 -1.08
CA CYS A 49 6.00 8.66 -0.50
C CYS A 49 4.70 8.46 -1.30
N ALA A 50 4.76 8.50 -2.63
CA ALA A 50 3.61 8.27 -3.50
C ALA A 50 3.05 6.85 -3.34
N CYS A 51 3.91 5.82 -3.37
CA CYS A 51 3.49 4.44 -3.15
C CYS A 51 3.01 4.18 -1.71
N ALA A 52 3.63 4.81 -0.70
CA ALA A 52 3.18 4.70 0.68
C ALA A 52 1.78 5.30 0.85
N PHE A 53 1.54 6.48 0.26
CA PHE A 53 0.24 7.13 0.26
C PHE A 53 -0.82 6.29 -0.49
N ALA A 54 -0.48 5.76 -1.67
CA ALA A 54 -1.35 4.88 -2.43
C ALA A 54 -1.69 3.60 -1.66
N THR A 55 -0.69 2.95 -1.05
CA THR A 55 -0.87 1.76 -0.22
C THR A 55 -1.79 2.06 0.96
N PHE A 56 -1.61 3.21 1.63
CA PHE A 56 -2.45 3.62 2.74
C PHE A 56 -3.92 3.81 2.35
N ILE A 57 -4.20 4.42 1.18
CA ILE A 57 -5.58 4.58 0.70
C ILE A 57 -6.19 3.24 0.28
N GLU A 58 -5.44 2.37 -0.40
CA GLU A 58 -5.93 1.04 -0.80
C GLU A 58 -6.22 0.12 0.38
N MET A 59 -5.52 0.32 1.50
CA MET A 59 -5.83 -0.39 2.74
C MET A 59 -7.22 0.00 3.29
N GLY A 60 -7.82 1.11 2.83
CA GLY A 60 -9.20 1.46 3.15
C GLY A 60 -9.45 1.68 4.64
N LYS A 61 -8.40 1.92 5.43
CA LYS A 61 -8.50 2.19 6.86
C LYS A 61 -8.80 3.65 7.14
N LEU A 62 -9.24 3.98 8.34
CA LEU A 62 -9.48 5.38 8.76
C LEU A 62 -8.25 6.24 8.39
N PRO A 63 -8.44 7.39 7.71
CA PRO A 63 -9.66 8.15 7.47
C PRO A 63 -10.34 7.93 6.10
N PHE A 64 -9.90 6.97 5.29
CA PHE A 64 -10.44 6.69 3.95
C PHE A 64 -11.37 5.46 3.92
N ASP A 65 -11.83 5.03 5.09
CA ASP A 65 -12.80 3.96 5.29
C ASP A 65 -14.21 4.37 4.84
N LEU A 66 -14.37 4.49 3.52
CA LEU A 66 -15.59 4.91 2.84
C LEU A 66 -16.49 3.73 2.44
N ALA A 67 -15.99 2.49 2.52
CA ALA A 67 -16.72 1.29 2.10
C ALA A 67 -17.40 0.57 3.27
N GLU A 68 -16.90 0.71 4.51
CA GLU A 68 -17.44 0.04 5.70
C GLU A 68 -18.14 1.03 6.66
N ALA A 69 -18.44 2.26 6.19
CA ALA A 69 -19.27 3.20 6.93
C ALA A 69 -20.75 2.75 6.97
N GLU A 70 -21.03 1.60 7.61
CA GLU A 70 -22.36 0.96 7.78
C GLU A 70 -23.44 1.93 8.29
N GLN A 71 -23.03 3.00 8.97
CA GLN A 71 -23.93 3.96 9.61
C GLN A 71 -24.24 5.20 8.76
N GLU A 72 -23.53 5.44 7.64
CA GLU A 72 -23.79 6.58 6.73
C GLU A 72 -24.08 6.16 5.28
N LEU A 73 -23.52 5.03 4.83
CA LEU A 73 -23.85 4.39 3.57
C LEU A 73 -24.44 3.02 3.94
N GLN A 74 -25.70 2.80 3.57
CA GLN A 74 -26.48 1.59 3.80
C GLN A 74 -25.79 0.37 3.15
N GLU A 75 -24.73 -0.16 3.77
CA GLU A 75 -23.82 -1.26 3.37
C GLU A 75 -23.34 -1.30 1.90
N GLY A 76 -23.67 -0.29 1.10
CA GLY A 76 -23.41 -0.27 -0.34
C GLY A 76 -23.83 -1.58 -1.03
N PRO A 77 -23.12 -1.98 -2.11
CA PRO A 77 -23.41 -3.20 -2.86
C PRO A 77 -23.09 -4.51 -2.10
N LEU A 78 -22.58 -4.45 -0.87
CA LEU A 78 -22.38 -5.64 -0.03
C LEU A 78 -23.70 -6.12 0.60
N SER A 79 -24.71 -5.23 0.72
CA SER A 79 -26.04 -5.59 1.24
C SER A 79 -26.80 -6.59 0.36
N GLU A 80 -26.41 -6.72 -0.92
CA GLU A 80 -27.03 -7.65 -1.87
C GLU A 80 -26.53 -9.09 -1.68
N TYR A 81 -25.43 -9.29 -0.95
CA TYR A 81 -24.81 -10.60 -0.75
C TYR A 81 -25.02 -11.11 0.68
N SER A 82 -25.57 -12.33 0.80
CA SER A 82 -25.73 -13.01 2.09
C SER A 82 -24.94 -14.32 2.14
N GLY A 83 -24.54 -14.74 3.35
CA GLY A 83 -23.90 -16.04 3.59
C GLY A 83 -22.53 -16.20 2.93
N SER A 84 -22.39 -17.19 2.03
CA SER A 84 -21.11 -17.56 1.42
C SER A 84 -20.56 -16.51 0.46
N GLY A 85 -21.42 -15.78 -0.25
CA GLY A 85 -21.03 -14.71 -1.17
C GLY A 85 -20.36 -13.53 -0.46
N PHE A 86 -20.86 -13.19 0.73
CA PHE A 86 -20.26 -12.19 1.60
C PHE A 86 -18.87 -12.62 2.10
N GLY A 87 -18.70 -13.90 2.42
CA GLY A 87 -17.42 -14.46 2.85
C GLY A 87 -16.34 -14.36 1.76
N ILE A 88 -16.69 -14.66 0.51
CA ILE A 88 -15.76 -14.55 -0.65
C ILE A 88 -15.36 -13.10 -0.90
N LEU A 89 -16.31 -12.16 -0.80
CA LEU A 89 -16.03 -10.73 -0.98
C LEU A 89 -15.09 -10.20 0.12
N LYS A 90 -15.33 -10.55 1.39
CA LYS A 90 -14.42 -10.19 2.48
C LYS A 90 -13.02 -10.77 2.28
N TRP A 91 -12.92 -12.03 1.86
CA TRP A 91 -11.64 -12.65 1.52
C TRP A 91 -10.93 -11.93 0.37
N GLY A 92 -11.66 -11.56 -0.69
CA GLY A 92 -11.10 -10.83 -1.82
C GLY A 92 -10.54 -9.46 -1.43
N ILE A 93 -11.25 -8.72 -0.57
CA ILE A 93 -10.80 -7.42 -0.07
C ILE A 93 -9.54 -7.60 0.80
N SER A 94 -9.53 -8.55 1.73
CA SER A 94 -8.35 -8.83 2.57
C SER A 94 -7.13 -9.29 1.76
N LEU A 95 -7.34 -10.10 0.72
CA LEU A 95 -6.28 -10.51 -0.20
C LEU A 95 -5.72 -9.33 -0.99
N LYS A 96 -6.58 -8.43 -1.49
CA LYS A 96 -6.15 -7.21 -2.18
C LYS A 96 -5.25 -6.37 -1.28
N GLN A 97 -5.69 -6.12 -0.05
CA GLN A 97 -4.92 -5.36 0.95
C GLN A 97 -3.54 -6.00 1.22
N LEU A 98 -3.51 -7.31 1.42
CA LEU A 98 -2.27 -8.06 1.64
C LEU A 98 -1.31 -7.94 0.45
N VAL A 99 -1.80 -8.11 -0.78
CA VAL A 99 -0.98 -8.04 -1.99
C VAL A 99 -0.39 -6.64 -2.20
N VAL A 100 -1.19 -5.59 -2.02
CA VAL A 100 -0.75 -4.20 -2.18
C VAL A 100 0.32 -3.86 -1.14
N LEU A 101 0.10 -4.24 0.12
CA LEU A 101 1.08 -4.02 1.20
C LEU A 101 2.39 -4.80 0.95
N GLN A 102 2.28 -6.07 0.56
CA GLN A 102 3.42 -6.93 0.24
C GLN A 102 4.24 -6.36 -0.92
N MET A 103 3.57 -5.82 -1.94
CA MET A 103 4.24 -5.20 -3.09
C MET A 103 5.02 -3.94 -2.67
N PHE A 104 4.40 -3.05 -1.89
CA PHE A 104 5.08 -1.85 -1.38
C PHE A 104 6.30 -2.20 -0.52
N VAL A 105 6.10 -3.05 0.48
CA VAL A 105 7.16 -3.46 1.41
C VAL A 105 8.25 -4.24 0.70
N GLY A 106 7.89 -5.13 -0.22
CA GLY A 106 8.82 -5.96 -0.97
C GLY A 106 9.74 -5.14 -1.89
N VAL A 107 9.22 -4.10 -2.53
CA VAL A 107 9.99 -3.23 -3.43
C VAL A 107 10.82 -2.21 -2.64
N PHE A 108 10.19 -1.46 -1.73
CA PHE A 108 10.86 -0.33 -1.07
C PHE A 108 11.74 -0.71 0.13
N PHE A 109 11.50 -1.87 0.74
CA PHE A 109 12.27 -2.36 1.87
C PHE A 109 12.84 -3.76 1.57
N PRO A 110 13.83 -3.89 0.67
CA PRO A 110 14.30 -5.17 0.13
C PRO A 110 15.19 -5.99 1.10
N TRP A 111 15.13 -5.76 2.41
CA TRP A 111 15.96 -6.46 3.39
C TRP A 111 15.55 -7.93 3.58
N GLY A 112 16.51 -8.85 3.74
CA GLY A 112 16.19 -10.27 3.95
C GLY A 112 15.64 -10.99 2.72
N GLN A 113 15.84 -10.42 1.52
CA GLN A 113 15.67 -11.13 0.26
C GLN A 113 16.74 -12.20 0.09
N MET A 114 16.36 -13.30 -0.53
CA MET A 114 17.20 -14.47 -0.66
C MET A 114 18.16 -14.33 -1.84
N THR A 115 19.47 -14.23 -1.57
CA THR A 115 20.51 -14.07 -2.61
C THR A 115 21.04 -15.39 -3.15
N SER A 116 20.85 -16.50 -2.42
CA SER A 116 21.26 -17.85 -2.83
C SER A 116 20.19 -18.88 -2.50
N PHE A 117 19.87 -19.77 -3.45
CA PHE A 117 18.88 -20.84 -3.32
C PHE A 117 19.30 -21.91 -2.28
N SER A 118 18.89 -21.72 -1.04
CA SER A 118 19.02 -22.69 0.07
C SER A 118 17.71 -22.85 0.84
N VAL A 119 17.40 -24.07 1.32
CA VAL A 119 16.17 -24.33 2.08
C VAL A 119 16.11 -23.48 3.36
N GLY A 120 17.26 -23.27 4.02
CA GLY A 120 17.36 -22.39 5.19
C GLY A 120 17.13 -20.92 4.86
N GLY A 121 17.66 -20.44 3.74
CA GLY A 121 17.43 -19.08 3.26
C GLY A 121 15.97 -18.81 2.91
N LEU A 122 15.26 -19.80 2.37
CA LEU A 122 13.84 -19.68 2.04
C LEU A 122 12.98 -19.52 3.30
N LEU A 123 13.22 -20.35 4.33
CA LEU A 123 12.51 -20.24 5.60
C LEU A 123 12.77 -18.89 6.27
N LEU A 124 14.02 -18.43 6.27
CA LEU A 124 14.36 -17.13 6.83
C LEU A 124 13.68 -15.99 6.06
N ALA A 125 13.72 -16.01 4.73
CA ALA A 125 13.08 -15.01 3.88
C ALA A 125 11.55 -14.97 4.12
N LEU A 126 10.91 -16.14 4.27
CA LEU A 126 9.48 -16.24 4.59
C LEU A 126 9.17 -15.62 5.96
N VAL A 127 9.93 -15.97 7.00
CA VAL A 127 9.75 -15.42 8.35
C VAL A 127 9.94 -13.91 8.35
N VAL A 128 10.99 -13.41 7.69
CA VAL A 128 11.25 -11.97 7.57
C VAL A 128 10.13 -11.26 6.81
N ALA A 129 9.60 -11.86 5.74
CA ALA A 129 8.46 -11.30 5.01
C ALA A 129 7.20 -11.19 5.89
N ILE A 130 6.88 -12.25 6.65
CA ILE A 130 5.75 -12.24 7.58
C ILE A 130 5.93 -11.16 8.65
N VAL A 131 7.11 -11.08 9.28
CA VAL A 131 7.40 -10.07 10.30
C VAL A 131 7.22 -8.66 9.75
N LYS A 132 7.70 -8.39 8.53
CA LYS A 132 7.52 -7.08 7.89
C LYS A 132 6.06 -6.75 7.61
N LEU A 133 5.27 -7.72 7.14
CA LEU A 133 3.84 -7.52 6.95
C LEU A 133 3.16 -7.20 8.28
N VAL A 134 3.48 -7.94 9.34
CA VAL A 134 2.94 -7.68 10.68
C VAL A 134 3.32 -6.27 11.16
N VAL A 135 4.58 -5.86 11.01
CA VAL A 135 5.03 -4.50 11.35
C VAL A 135 4.30 -3.45 10.52
N GLY A 136 4.13 -3.66 9.22
CA GLY A 136 3.38 -2.76 8.34
C GLY A 136 1.93 -2.61 8.77
N VAL A 137 1.25 -3.72 9.08
CA VAL A 137 -0.12 -3.73 9.60
C VAL A 137 -0.21 -3.04 10.96
N LEU A 138 0.75 -3.27 11.86
CA LEU A 138 0.80 -2.61 13.17
C LEU A 138 0.98 -1.10 13.05
N ILE A 139 1.86 -0.63 12.16
CA ILE A 139 2.03 0.80 11.90
C ILE A 139 0.71 1.39 11.42
N ILE A 140 0.06 0.76 10.44
CA ILE A 140 -1.24 1.19 9.93
C ILE A 140 -2.28 1.21 11.05
N ALA A 141 -2.34 0.18 11.89
CA ALA A 141 -3.25 0.09 13.02
C ALA A 141 -2.99 1.16 14.10
N LEU A 142 -1.73 1.55 14.32
CA LEU A 142 -1.38 2.66 15.21
C LEU A 142 -1.85 3.99 14.65
N PHE A 143 -1.70 4.21 13.34
CA PHE A 143 -2.23 5.41 12.66
C PHE A 143 -3.76 5.44 12.71
N GLU A 144 -4.41 4.30 12.48
CA GLU A 144 -5.86 4.10 12.58
C GLU A 144 -6.37 4.45 14.00
N ASN A 145 -5.66 3.99 15.04
CA ASN A 145 -6.02 4.26 16.44
C ASN A 145 -5.68 5.70 16.89
N SER A 146 -4.68 6.33 16.28
CA SER A 146 -4.27 7.71 16.61
C SER A 146 -5.10 8.77 15.88
N MET A 147 -5.72 8.43 14.75
CA MET A 147 -6.54 9.34 13.96
C MET A 147 -8.01 9.27 14.42
N ALA A 148 -8.56 10.40 14.88
CA ALA A 148 -9.99 10.53 15.09
C ALA A 148 -10.74 10.39 13.74
N ARG A 149 -11.96 9.80 13.75
CA ARG A 149 -12.79 9.69 12.53
C ARG A 149 -12.91 11.06 11.86
N LEU A 150 -12.36 11.22 10.66
CA LEU A 150 -12.54 12.44 9.88
C LEU A 150 -13.96 12.43 9.30
N ARG A 151 -14.79 13.41 9.71
CA ARG A 151 -16.12 13.63 9.15
C ARG A 151 -16.02 13.88 7.64
N PHE A 152 -16.92 13.26 6.88
CA PHE A 152 -17.07 13.29 5.41
C PHE A 152 -16.79 14.65 4.74
N CYS A 153 -17.18 15.76 5.38
CA CYS A 153 -16.94 17.13 4.89
C CYS A 153 -15.48 17.62 4.93
N ALA A 154 -14.53 16.85 5.45
CA ALA A 154 -13.10 17.21 5.46
C ALA A 154 -12.28 16.50 4.37
N THR A 155 -12.70 15.31 3.92
CA THR A 155 -11.92 14.50 2.97
C THR A 155 -11.84 15.13 1.59
N SER A 156 -12.92 15.75 1.09
CA SER A 156 -12.88 16.51 -0.18
C SER A 156 -12.00 17.75 -0.10
N ARG A 157 -11.90 18.37 1.08
CA ARG A 157 -11.09 19.59 1.29
C ARG A 157 -9.61 19.29 1.47
N VAL A 158 -9.25 18.11 2.01
CA VAL A 158 -7.85 17.65 2.15
C VAL A 158 -7.29 17.13 0.82
N THR A 159 -8.09 16.45 0.00
CA THR A 159 -7.68 16.09 -1.36
C THR A 159 -7.57 17.30 -2.28
N TRP A 160 -8.47 18.29 -2.17
CA TRP A 160 -8.34 19.55 -2.89
C TRP A 160 -7.16 20.42 -2.41
N ALA A 161 -6.88 20.49 -1.10
CA ALA A 161 -5.74 21.25 -0.57
C ALA A 161 -4.39 20.63 -0.94
N GLY A 162 -4.32 19.31 -1.11
CA GLY A 162 -3.10 18.62 -1.58
C GLY A 162 -2.86 18.72 -3.10
N LEU A 163 -3.89 19.03 -3.89
CA LEU A 163 -3.83 19.04 -5.36
C LEU A 163 -3.93 20.45 -5.98
N VAL A 164 -4.48 21.42 -5.24
CA VAL A 164 -4.67 22.82 -5.66
C VAL A 164 -4.19 23.77 -4.54
N SER A 165 -2.90 23.72 -4.21
CA SER A 165 -2.22 24.90 -3.68
C SER A 165 -1.47 25.55 -4.84
N PRO A 166 -1.90 26.73 -5.34
CA PRO A 166 -1.17 27.46 -6.34
C PRO A 166 0.09 28.04 -5.68
N PHE A 167 1.25 27.61 -6.19
CA PHE A 167 2.37 28.51 -6.36
C PHE A 167 2.56 28.71 -7.85
#